data_AF-A0A662FRQ9-F1
#
_entry.id   AF-A0A662FRQ9-F1
#
_cell.length_a   1.000
_cell.length_b   1.000
_cell.length_c   1.000
_cell.angle_alpha   90.00
_cell.angle_beta   90.00
_cell.angle_gamma   90.00
#
_symmetry.space_group_name_H-M   'P 1'
#
loop_
_entity.id
_entity.type
_entity.pdbx_description
1 polymer ?
#
loop_
_entity_poly.entity_id
_entity_poly.type
_entity_poly.pdbx_seq_one_letter_code
_entity_poly.pdbx_strand_id
1 'polypeptide(L)'
;MSIKIKWVKEGYKAVIKASSGADIVIVTYYHYNHFTDFDDGLYKGKLIVAKPPNKYINNSQRNRAISLYTSLFKIAKLELRSK
;
A
#
# COMPACT_ATOMS: atom_id res chain seq x y z
N MET A 1 6.61 -1.79 -26.75
CA MET A 1 5.99 -1.80 -25.39
C MET A 1 4.48 -1.77 -25.55
N SER A 2 3.73 -2.70 -24.93
CA SER A 2 2.25 -2.69 -25.01
C SER A 2 1.66 -1.40 -24.42
N ILE A 3 0.60 -0.87 -25.03
CA ILE A 3 -0.17 0.30 -24.55
C ILE A 3 -0.59 0.10 -23.08
N LYS A 4 -0.97 -1.12 -22.69
CA LYS A 4 -1.34 -1.46 -21.31
C LYS A 4 -0.22 -1.17 -20.30
N ILE A 5 1.02 -1.51 -20.66
CA ILE A 5 2.19 -1.27 -19.79
C ILE A 5 2.45 0.25 -19.66
N LYS A 6 2.26 1.01 -20.74
CA LYS A 6 2.39 2.47 -20.71
C LYS A 6 1.39 3.09 -19.73
N TRP A 7 0.12 2.73 -19.82
CA TRP A 7 -0.92 3.25 -18.93
C TRP A 7 -0.69 2.91 -17.46
N VAL A 8 -0.24 1.69 -17.16
CA VAL A 8 0.12 1.31 -15.79
C VAL A 8 1.22 2.22 -15.23
N LYS A 9 2.27 2.49 -16.02
CA LYS A 9 3.37 3.36 -15.61
C LYS A 9 2.91 4.81 -15.40
N GLU A 10 2.05 5.32 -16.27
CA GLU A 10 1.54 6.69 -16.17
C GLU A 10 0.59 6.87 -14.99
N GLY A 11 -0.36 5.95 -14.81
CA GLY A 11 -1.26 5.94 -13.66
C GLY A 11 -0.49 5.85 -12.35
N TYR A 12 0.51 4.97 -12.28
CA TYR A 12 1.37 4.84 -11.11
C TYR A 12 2.10 6.15 -10.77
N LYS A 13 2.73 6.79 -11.76
CA LYS A 13 3.39 8.09 -11.56
C LYS A 13 2.43 9.17 -11.09
N ALA A 14 1.20 9.19 -11.62
CA ALA A 14 0.18 10.14 -11.19
C ALA A 14 -0.20 9.94 -9.72
N VAL A 15 -0.33 8.69 -9.26
CA VAL A 15 -0.62 8.37 -7.84
C VAL A 15 0.54 8.81 -6.93
N ILE A 16 1.79 8.55 -7.30
CA ILE A 16 2.97 9.01 -6.55
C ILE A 16 2.99 10.54 -6.46
N LYS A 17 2.76 11.23 -7.58
CA LYS A 17 2.72 12.69 -7.64
C LYS A 17 1.58 13.26 -6.78
N ALA A 18 0.41 12.63 -6.77
CA ALA A 18 -0.70 13.05 -5.92
C ALA A 18 -0.38 12.81 -4.43
N SER A 19 0.25 11.68 -4.12
CA SER A 19 0.63 11.33 -2.74
C SER A 19 1.71 12.24 -2.16
N SER A 20 2.60 12.81 -2.98
CA SER A 20 3.71 13.64 -2.47
C SER A 20 3.25 14.79 -1.57
N GLY A 21 2.10 15.41 -1.88
CA GLY A 21 1.49 16.48 -1.08
C GLY A 21 0.45 16.03 -0.05
N ALA A 22 0.22 14.72 0.11
CA ALA A 22 -0.79 14.19 1.04
C ALA A 22 -0.19 13.92 2.43
N ASP A 23 -0.90 14.29 3.50
CA ASP A 23 -0.51 13.95 4.87
C ASP A 23 -1.04 12.58 5.31
N ILE A 24 -2.14 12.14 4.70
CA ILE A 24 -2.89 10.94 5.08
C ILE A 24 -3.11 10.06 3.85
N VAL A 25 -2.88 8.76 4.00
CA VAL A 25 -3.22 7.75 2.98
C VAL A 25 -4.14 6.70 3.60
N ILE A 26 -5.28 6.47 2.94
CA ILE A 26 -6.32 5.55 3.41
C ILE A 26 -6.38 4.33 2.49
N VAL A 27 -6.12 3.13 3.03
CA VAL A 27 -6.21 1.87 2.30
C VAL A 27 -7.49 1.15 2.72
N THR A 28 -8.53 1.25 1.88
CA THR A 28 -9.86 0.72 2.16
C THR A 28 -10.04 -0.75 1.75
N TYR A 29 -9.20 -1.26 0.84
CA TYR A 29 -9.36 -2.60 0.26
C TYR A 29 -8.05 -3.24 -0.21
N TYR A 30 -7.95 -4.57 -0.06
CA TYR A 30 -6.74 -5.35 -0.35
C TYR A 30 -6.78 -6.04 -1.72
N HIS A 31 -6.91 -5.24 -2.77
CA HIS A 31 -6.72 -5.68 -4.14
C HIS A 31 -5.68 -4.81 -4.83
N TYR A 32 -4.82 -5.40 -5.67
CA TYR A 32 -3.65 -4.70 -6.24
C TYR A 32 -3.99 -3.55 -7.19
N ASN A 33 -5.25 -3.38 -7.58
CA ASN A 33 -5.73 -2.19 -8.29
C ASN A 33 -6.17 -1.05 -7.34
N HIS A 34 -6.18 -1.27 -6.02
CA HIS A 34 -6.55 -0.29 -5.00
C HIS A 34 -5.36 0.16 -4.14
N PHE A 35 -4.28 -0.62 -4.07
CA PHE A 35 -3.10 -0.29 -3.29
C PHE A 35 -1.83 -0.97 -3.83
N THR A 36 -0.68 -0.50 -3.37
CA THR A 36 0.65 -1.11 -3.55
C THR A 36 1.32 -1.21 -2.19
N ASP A 37 2.16 -2.20 -1.97
CA ASP A 37 2.93 -2.41 -0.73
C ASP A 37 4.43 -2.18 -0.92
N PHE A 38 4.87 -1.64 -2.05
CA PHE A 38 6.27 -1.67 -2.48
C PHE A 38 6.93 -0.31 -2.65
N ASP A 39 6.25 0.80 -2.29
CA ASP A 39 6.78 2.15 -2.55
C ASP A 39 6.69 3.09 -1.35
N ASP A 40 7.86 3.36 -0.78
CA ASP A 40 8.07 4.33 0.30
C ASP A 40 7.51 5.71 -0.04
N GLY A 41 7.54 6.14 -1.31
CA GLY A 41 7.02 7.43 -1.76
C GLY A 41 5.53 7.62 -1.49
N LEU A 42 4.77 6.54 -1.33
CA LEU A 42 3.35 6.61 -0.98
C LEU A 42 3.10 6.65 0.52
N TYR A 43 4.00 6.10 1.35
CA TYR A 43 3.68 5.80 2.74
C TYR A 43 4.58 6.51 3.75
N LYS A 44 5.83 6.79 3.38
CA LYS A 44 6.84 7.31 4.29
C LYS A 44 6.48 8.72 4.76
N GLY A 45 6.52 8.92 6.08
CA GLY A 45 6.24 10.22 6.71
C GLY A 45 4.76 10.62 6.70
N LYS A 46 3.85 9.71 6.37
CA LYS A 46 2.40 9.97 6.30
C LYS A 46 1.64 9.16 7.35
N LEU A 47 0.47 9.65 7.74
CA LEU A 47 -0.47 8.86 8.55
C LEU A 47 -1.16 7.83 7.65
N ILE A 48 -0.99 6.55 7.97
CA ILE A 48 -1.59 5.45 7.20
C ILE A 48 -2.78 4.86 7.95
N VAL A 49 -3.96 4.95 7.34
CA VAL A 49 -5.19 4.34 7.86
C VAL A 49 -5.55 3.16 6.96
N ALA A 50 -5.23 1.94 7.40
CA ALA A 50 -5.48 0.72 6.65
C ALA A 50 -6.61 -0.11 7.28
N LYS A 51 -7.42 -0.75 6.42
CA LYS A 51 -8.50 -1.66 6.84
C LYS A 51 -7.96 -2.77 7.77
N PRO A 52 -8.64 -3.16 8.86
CA PRO A 52 -8.15 -4.23 9.73
C PRO A 52 -7.89 -5.54 8.96
N PRO A 53 -6.70 -6.17 9.07
CA PRO A 53 -6.35 -7.40 8.35
C PRO A 53 -7.08 -8.65 8.90
N ASN A 54 -7.89 -8.47 9.95
CA ASN A 54 -8.59 -9.56 10.64
C ASN A 54 -10.12 -9.49 10.50
N LYS A 55 -10.69 -8.47 9.83
CA LYS A 55 -12.15 -8.26 9.76
C LYS A 55 -12.65 -8.10 8.33
N TYR A 56 -13.71 -8.84 7.98
CA TYR A 56 -14.45 -8.71 6.72
C TYR A 56 -13.55 -8.82 5.48
N ILE A 57 -12.64 -9.80 5.47
CA ILE A 57 -11.75 -10.09 4.35
C ILE A 57 -11.55 -11.60 4.17
N ASN A 58 -11.25 -12.02 2.94
CA ASN A 58 -10.90 -13.41 2.61
C ASN A 58 -9.40 -13.67 2.77
N ASN A 59 -8.97 -14.93 2.62
CA ASN A 59 -7.56 -15.34 2.79
C ASN A 59 -6.60 -14.64 1.82
N SER A 60 -7.02 -14.41 0.56
CA SER A 60 -6.18 -13.71 -0.42
C SER A 60 -5.94 -12.25 -0.01
N GLN A 61 -7.01 -11.57 0.42
CA GLN A 61 -6.94 -10.21 0.95
C GLN A 61 -6.12 -10.15 2.24
N ARG A 62 -6.24 -11.15 3.12
CA ARG A 62 -5.44 -11.25 4.35
C ARG A 62 -3.95 -11.33 4.03
N ASN A 63 -3.54 -12.18 3.10
CA ASN A 63 -2.12 -12.31 2.71
C ASN A 63 -1.59 -10.98 2.16
N ARG A 64 -2.39 -10.30 1.33
CA ARG A 64 -2.07 -8.96 0.80
C ARG A 64 -1.98 -7.90 1.90
N ALA A 65 -2.87 -7.95 2.88
CA ALA A 65 -2.82 -7.06 4.03
C ALA A 65 -1.54 -7.30 4.84
N ILE A 66 -1.19 -8.56 5.13
CA ILE A 66 0.05 -8.92 5.83
C ILE A 66 1.28 -8.39 5.09
N SER A 67 1.31 -8.51 3.76
CA SER A 67 2.38 -7.94 2.95
C SER A 67 2.49 -6.42 3.10
N LEU A 68 1.35 -5.71 3.01
CA LEU A 68 1.29 -4.27 3.26
C LEU A 68 1.82 -3.90 4.66
N TYR A 69 1.29 -4.52 5.72
CA TYR A 69 1.72 -4.22 7.08
C TYR A 69 3.20 -4.54 7.29
N THR A 70 3.72 -5.62 6.71
CA THR A 70 5.15 -5.94 6.76
C THR A 70 5.99 -4.83 6.13
N SER A 71 5.60 -4.33 4.96
CA SER A 71 6.28 -3.20 4.31
C SER A 71 6.17 -1.91 5.13
N LEU A 72 5.00 -1.59 5.69
CA LEU A 72 4.80 -0.41 6.54
C LEU A 72 5.70 -0.45 7.78
N PHE A 73 5.83 -1.62 8.41
CA PHE A 73 6.71 -1.80 9.56
C PHE A 73 8.17 -1.62 9.18
N LYS A 74 8.60 -2.14 8.02
CA LYS A 74 9.95 -1.90 7.48
C LYS A 74 10.22 -0.42 7.25
N ILE A 75 9.28 0.31 6.63
CA ILE A 75 9.38 1.75 6.39
C ILE A 75 9.50 2.52 7.71
N ALA A 76 8.71 2.12 8.71
CA ALA A 76 8.73 2.68 10.05
C ALA A 76 9.96 2.23 10.90
N LYS A 77 10.79 1.32 10.37
CA LYS A 77 11.90 0.68 11.08
C LYS A 77 11.46 0.01 12.40
N LEU A 78 10.28 -0.61 12.36
CA LEU A 78 9.71 -1.36 13.47
C LEU A 78 9.89 -2.85 13.22
N GLU A 79 10.30 -3.58 14.25
CA GLU A 79 10.36 -5.04 14.20
C GLU A 79 8.99 -5.63 14.58
N LEU A 80 8.51 -6.55 13.74
CA LEU A 80 7.38 -7.40 14.10
C LEU A 80 7.90 -8.46 15.09
N ARG A 81 7.60 -8.28 16.38
CA ARG A 81 7.84 -9.33 17.37
C ARG A 81 6.84 -10.46 17.12
N SER A 82 7.31 -11.66 16.80
CA SER A 82 6.46 -12.84 16.92
C SER A 82 6.26 -13.11 18.42
N LYS A 83 5.01 -13.34 18.82
CA LYS A 83 4.72 -13.97 20.11
C LYS A 83 5.07 -15.44 20.06
#